data_AF-A0A7C7C4Q8-F1
#
_entry.id   AF-A0A7C7C4Q8-F1
#
_cell.length_a   1.000
_cell.length_b   1.000
_cell.length_c   1.000
_cell.angle_alpha   90.00
_cell.angle_beta   90.00
_cell.angle_gamma   90.00
#
_symmetry.space_group_name_H-M   'P 1'
#
loop_
_entity.id
_entity.type
_entity.pdbx_description
1 polymer ?
#
loop_
_entity_poly.entity_id
_entity_poly.type
_entity_poly.pdbx_seq_one_letter_code
_entity_poly.pdbx_strand_id
1 'polypeptide(L)'
;MIVRSKIWGLLVLVILSVTTTGCSNERRIADGKPIRSRDASNILKHVEKEALDWEWIGFKMDTDIELDGESESFTMSVKMARDSAIWISISPALGV
;
A
#
# COMPACT_ATOMS: atom_id res chain seq x y z
N MET A 1 -52.30 23.74 5.69
CA MET A 1 -51.93 22.53 4.92
C MET A 1 -50.98 22.80 3.75
N ILE A 2 -51.08 23.93 3.05
CA ILE A 2 -50.26 24.27 1.87
C ILE A 2 -48.76 24.46 2.17
N VAL A 3 -48.39 25.04 3.32
CA VAL A 3 -46.98 25.31 3.68
C VAL A 3 -46.20 24.03 4.00
N ARG A 4 -46.84 23.04 4.65
CA ARG A 4 -46.23 21.73 4.96
C ARG A 4 -45.93 20.93 3.68
N SER A 5 -46.82 21.02 2.69
CA SER A 5 -46.65 20.37 1.38
C SER A 5 -45.51 20.98 0.56
N LYS A 6 -45.37 22.32 0.57
CA LYS A 6 -44.25 23.01 -0.09
C LYS A 6 -42.89 22.67 0.54
N ILE A 7 -42.81 22.56 1.87
CA ILE A 7 -41.57 22.18 2.58
C ILE A 7 -41.18 20.74 2.24
N TRP A 8 -42.15 19.83 2.16
CA TRP A 8 -41.88 18.43 1.82
C TRP A 8 -41.44 18.26 0.36
N GLY A 9 -42.04 19.02 -0.57
CA GLY A 9 -41.58 19.07 -1.95
C GLY A 9 -40.14 19.58 -2.09
N LEU A 10 -39.76 20.58 -1.29
CA LEU A 10 -38.39 21.12 -1.28
C LEU A 10 -37.39 20.11 -0.70
N LEU A 11 -37.77 19.38 0.36
CA LEU A 11 -36.95 18.30 0.92
C LEU A 11 -36.72 17.16 -0.07
N VAL A 12 -37.76 16.73 -0.79
CA VAL A 12 -37.62 15.68 -1.82
C VAL A 12 -36.69 16.13 -2.95
N LEU A 13 -36.78 17.39 -3.36
CA LEU A 13 -35.94 17.95 -4.42
C LEU A 13 -34.45 18.04 -4.01
N VAL A 14 -34.19 18.36 -2.74
CA VAL A 14 -32.83 18.35 -2.16
C VAL A 14 -32.28 16.92 -2.05
N ILE A 15 -33.10 15.96 -1.63
CA ILE A 15 -32.68 14.55 -1.55
C ILE A 15 -32.36 14.01 -2.95
N LEU A 16 -33.17 14.37 -3.96
CA LEU A 16 -32.97 13.95 -5.34
C LEU A 16 -31.70 14.58 -5.97
N SER A 17 -31.36 15.82 -5.61
CA SER A 17 -30.14 16.45 -6.14
C SER A 17 -28.87 15.83 -5.54
N VAL A 18 -28.88 15.45 -4.26
CA VAL A 18 -27.71 14.82 -3.61
C VAL A 18 -27.41 13.44 -4.20
N THR A 19 -28.44 12.63 -4.47
CA THR A 19 -28.24 11.24 -4.96
C THR A 19 -27.72 11.17 -6.39
N THR A 20 -27.94 12.19 -7.23
CA THR A 20 -27.45 12.19 -8.62
C THR A 20 -25.96 12.53 -8.77
N THR A 21 -25.31 13.08 -7.73
CA THR A 21 -23.88 13.45 -7.80
C THR A 21 -22.92 12.27 -7.57
N GLY A 22 -23.41 11.13 -7.08
CA GLY A 22 -22.59 9.96 -6.71
C GLY A 22 -22.11 9.06 -7.87
N CYS A 23 -22.90 8.90 -8.95
CA CYS A 23 -22.60 7.89 -9.98
C CYS A 23 -21.40 8.20 -10.89
N SER A 24 -20.88 9.44 -10.92
CA SER A 24 -19.75 9.78 -11.81
C SER A 24 -18.37 9.63 -11.15
N ASN A 25 -18.33 9.49 -9.82
CA ASN A 25 -17.07 9.51 -9.09
C ASN A 25 -16.37 8.13 -9.05
N GLU A 26 -17.13 7.04 -9.13
CA GLU A 26 -16.59 5.67 -9.14
C GLU A 26 -15.63 5.43 -10.30
N ARG A 27 -15.97 5.92 -11.50
CA ARG A 27 -15.15 5.76 -12.71
C ARG A 27 -13.83 6.53 -12.62
N ARG A 28 -13.82 7.69 -11.96
CA ARG A 28 -12.62 8.52 -11.70
C ARG A 28 -11.70 7.92 -10.65
N ILE A 29 -12.24 7.15 -9.70
CA ILE A 29 -11.46 6.48 -8.65
C ILE A 29 -10.86 5.18 -9.19
N ALA A 30 -11.60 4.44 -10.04
CA ALA A 30 -11.15 3.19 -10.65
C ALA A 30 -9.97 3.37 -11.61
N ASP A 31 -9.92 4.47 -12.38
CA ASP A 31 -8.83 4.75 -13.31
C ASP A 31 -7.52 5.17 -12.61
N GLY A 32 -7.57 5.41 -11.28
CA GLY A 32 -6.43 5.85 -10.51
C GLY A 32 -5.92 7.24 -10.92
N LYS A 33 -5.14 7.88 -10.04
CA LYS A 33 -4.41 9.08 -10.48
C LYS A 33 -3.29 8.60 -11.41
N PRO A 34 -3.13 9.16 -12.63
CA PRO A 34 -2.02 8.78 -13.48
C PRO A 34 -0.73 8.97 -12.69
N ILE A 35 0.06 7.89 -12.58
CA ILE A 35 1.33 7.92 -11.86
C ILE A 35 2.19 8.97 -12.56
N ARG A 36 2.41 10.09 -11.88
CA ARG A 36 3.17 11.19 -12.45
C ARG A 36 4.58 10.67 -12.67
N SER A 37 5.01 10.65 -13.94
CA SER A 37 6.38 10.33 -14.29
C SER A 37 7.30 11.30 -13.55
N ARG A 38 8.13 10.74 -12.66
CA ARG A 38 9.22 11.43 -11.99
C ARG A 38 10.50 10.89 -12.61
N ASP A 39 11.48 11.75 -12.84
CA ASP A 39 12.81 11.30 -13.22
C ASP A 39 13.44 10.51 -12.06
N ALA A 40 14.40 9.65 -12.42
CA ALA A 40 15.09 8.79 -11.46
C ALA A 40 15.73 9.58 -10.31
N SER A 41 16.28 10.77 -10.58
CA SER A 41 16.93 11.58 -9.54
C SER A 41 15.94 12.06 -8.47
N ASN A 42 14.73 12.45 -8.87
CA ASN A 42 13.67 12.84 -7.95
C ASN A 42 13.12 11.65 -7.16
N ILE A 43 13.11 10.45 -7.74
CA ILE A 43 12.73 9.22 -7.01
C ILE A 43 13.76 8.94 -5.91
N LEU A 44 15.05 8.93 -6.25
CA LEU A 44 16.12 8.66 -5.29
C LEU A 44 16.14 9.68 -4.14
N LYS A 45 16.03 10.97 -4.44
CA LYS A 45 15.94 12.02 -3.41
C LYS A 45 14.74 11.82 -2.48
N HIS A 46 13.61 11.37 -3.02
CA HIS A 46 12.44 11.12 -2.19
C HIS A 46 12.63 9.88 -1.32
N VAL A 47 13.18 8.79 -1.87
CA VAL A 47 13.48 7.56 -1.12
C VAL A 47 14.48 7.84 0.00
N GLU A 48 15.53 8.61 -0.28
CA GLU A 48 16.54 8.98 0.71
C GLU A 48 15.96 9.88 1.82
N LYS A 49 15.08 10.83 1.46
CA LYS A 49 14.41 11.69 2.43
C LYS A 49 13.47 10.91 3.36
N GLU A 50 12.76 9.93 2.82
CA GLU A 50 11.80 9.10 3.56
C GLU A 50 12.45 7.79 4.06
N ALA A 51 13.78 7.68 3.95
CA ALA A 51 14.49 6.49 4.37
C ALA A 51 14.33 6.29 5.88
N LEU A 52 14.19 5.03 6.30
CA LEU A 52 14.15 4.67 7.70
C LEU A 52 15.48 5.06 8.36
N ASP A 53 15.42 5.76 9.49
CA ASP A 53 16.57 5.97 10.35
C ASP A 53 16.72 4.78 11.32
N TRP A 54 17.84 4.08 11.24
CA TRP A 54 18.09 2.83 11.97
C TRP A 54 19.59 2.57 12.06
N GLU A 55 20.08 2.23 13.25
CA GLU A 55 21.46 1.74 13.44
C GLU A 55 21.52 0.22 13.32
N TRP A 56 20.54 -0.47 13.93
CA TRP A 56 20.37 -1.90 13.85
C TRP A 56 18.94 -2.23 13.41
N ILE A 57 18.77 -3.17 12.49
CA ILE A 57 17.46 -3.68 12.09
C ILE A 57 17.51 -5.21 12.06
N GLY A 58 16.41 -5.83 12.49
CA GLY A 58 16.26 -7.27 12.48
C GLY A 58 14.91 -7.66 11.91
N PHE A 59 14.90 -8.67 11.05
CA PHE A 59 13.70 -9.15 10.40
C PHE A 59 13.78 -10.66 10.16
N LYS A 60 12.61 -11.30 10.14
CA LYS A 60 12.44 -12.72 9.83
C LYS A 60 11.68 -12.80 8.52
N MET A 61 12.17 -13.60 7.58
CA MET A 61 11.58 -13.78 6.26
C MET A 61 11.33 -15.26 6.03
N ASP A 62 10.13 -15.58 5.57
CA ASP A 62 9.86 -16.87 4.96
C ASP A 62 10.22 -16.74 3.48
N THR A 63 11.13 -17.60 3.04
CA THR A 63 11.78 -17.51 1.72
C THR A 63 11.45 -18.75 0.93
N ASP A 64 10.91 -18.55 -0.27
CA ASP A 64 10.72 -19.58 -1.27
C ASP A 64 11.69 -19.31 -2.42
N ILE A 65 12.52 -20.30 -2.78
CA ILE A 65 13.44 -20.23 -3.91
C ILE A 65 13.14 -21.34 -4.92
N GLU A 66 13.33 -21.04 -6.19
CA GLU A 66 13.26 -22.02 -7.29
C GLU A 66 14.63 -22.07 -7.97
N LEU A 67 15.29 -23.23 -7.87
CA LEU A 67 16.61 -23.49 -8.47
C LEU A 67 16.53 -24.76 -9.30
N ASP A 68 16.87 -24.66 -10.59
CA ASP A 68 16.93 -25.81 -11.51
C ASP A 68 15.66 -26.70 -11.54
N GLY A 69 14.50 -26.11 -11.28
CA GLY A 69 13.20 -26.80 -11.24
C GLY A 69 12.85 -27.44 -9.89
N GLU A 70 13.70 -27.29 -8.87
CA GLU A 70 13.41 -27.66 -7.49
C GLU A 70 13.01 -26.41 -6.68
N SER A 71 11.92 -26.53 -5.93
CA SER A 71 11.45 -25.48 -5.01
C SER A 71 11.91 -25.80 -3.59
N GLU A 72 12.64 -24.90 -2.96
CA GLU A 72 12.99 -24.98 -1.54
C GLU A 72 12.37 -23.83 -0.77
N SER A 73 11.87 -24.14 0.43
CA SER A 73 11.36 -23.15 1.36
C SER A 73 12.09 -23.22 2.69
N PHE A 74 12.49 -22.05 3.19
CA PHE A 74 13.18 -21.92 4.46
C PHE A 74 12.88 -20.57 5.11
N THR A 75 13.06 -20.52 6.42
CA THR A 75 12.94 -19.30 7.19
C THR A 75 14.33 -18.70 7.41
N MET A 76 14.49 -17.41 7.09
CA MET A 76 15.72 -16.66 7.31
C MET A 76 15.52 -15.58 8.38
N SER A 77 16.37 -15.56 9.39
CA SER A 77 16.45 -14.47 10.37
C SER A 77 17.66 -13.61 10.08
N VAL A 78 17.44 -12.33 9.78
CA VAL A 78 18.48 -11.35 9.47
C VAL A 78 18.55 -10.32 10.59
N LYS A 79 19.76 -10.00 11.03
CA LYS A 79 20.06 -8.83 11.86
C LYS A 79 21.20 -8.07 11.20
N MET A 80 21.07 -6.77 11.04
CA MET A 80 22.09 -5.97 10.36
C MET A 80 22.34 -4.67 11.11
N ALA A 81 23.60 -4.24 11.12
CA ALA A 81 24.04 -2.91 11.48
C ALA A 81 24.25 -2.09 10.20
N ARG A 82 23.83 -0.82 10.24
CA ARG A 82 23.96 0.09 9.10
C ARG A 82 25.43 0.15 8.66
N ASP A 83 25.64 -0.07 7.37
CA ASP A 83 26.92 0.06 6.66
C ASP A 83 28.12 -0.72 7.25
N SER A 84 27.88 -1.77 8.06
CA SER A 84 28.98 -2.42 8.79
C SER A 84 28.86 -3.93 8.94
N ALA A 85 27.71 -4.47 9.33
CA ALA A 85 27.59 -5.89 9.62
C ALA A 85 26.22 -6.46 9.23
N ILE A 86 26.22 -7.70 8.74
CA ILE A 86 25.00 -8.46 8.47
C ILE A 86 25.19 -9.85 9.09
N TRP A 87 24.25 -10.25 9.92
CA TRP A 87 24.13 -11.57 10.52
C TRP A 87 22.90 -12.27 9.97
N ILE A 88 23.09 -13.48 9.46
CA ILE A 88 22.03 -14.28 8.85
C ILE A 88 22.00 -15.66 9.50
N SER A 89 20.80 -16.12 9.87
CA SER A 89 20.54 -17.48 10.33
C SER A 89 19.45 -18.09 9.47
N ILE A 90 19.73 -19.25 8.87
CA ILE A 90 18.79 -19.98 8.01
C ILE A 90 18.30 -21.21 8.78
N SER A 91 16.99 -21.45 8.74
CA SER A 91 16.35 -22.61 9.34
C SER A 91 15.47 -23.31 8.29
N PRO A 92 15.72 -24.59 7.99
CA PRO A 92 14.88 -25.35 7.06
C PRO A 92 13.42 -25.41 7.56
N ALA A 93 12.46 -25.46 6.65
CA ALA A 93 11.04 -25.57 6.99
C ALA A 93 10.71 -26.83 7.83
N LEU A 94 11.52 -27.88 7.72
CA LEU A 94 11.30 -29.17 8.40
C LEU A 94 11.95 -29.31 9.77
N GLY A 95 12.68 -28.30 10.27
CA GLY A 95 13.15 -28.23 11.66
C GLY A 95 14.03 -29.39 12.15
N VAL A 96 14.65 -30.16 11.23
CA VAL A 96 15.60 -31.25 11.51
C VAL A 96 17.01 -30.90 11.09
#